data_AF-A0A2D5FG24-F1
#
_entry.id   AF-A0A2D5FG24-F1
#
_cell.length_a   1.000
_cell.length_b   1.000
_cell.length_c   1.000
_cell.angle_alpha   90.00
_cell.angle_beta   90.00
_cell.angle_gamma   90.00
#
_symmetry.space_group_name_H-M   'P 1'
#
loop_
_entity.id
_entity.type
_entity.pdbx_description
1 polymer ?
#
loop_
_entity_poly.entity_id
_entity_poly.type
_entity_poly.pdbx_seq_one_letter_code
_entity_poly.pdbx_strand_id
1 'polypeptide(L)'
;MAKPHNSITIRHLTLYSCLLLAILSTGCAMSTVAPAPNVPGTAANSAPLPGDWIPIARYGRYTLVELAPQAAQQNLLLQVVDVSIPGTPPLSVEDGLRHVLQRSGYSLCDDDLNSTPLYGLPLPAAHLRLGPMFLHDVLLTLAGPAWELQVDDRAREVCFTPRLEALP
;
A
#
# COMPACT_ATOMS: atom_id res chain seq x y z
N MET A 1 -27.84 18.09 62.31
CA MET A 1 -26.73 17.78 61.39
C MET A 1 -27.24 16.77 60.35
N ALA A 2 -27.63 17.23 59.17
CA ALA A 2 -27.88 16.38 57.99
C ALA A 2 -27.72 17.26 56.76
N LYS A 3 -26.64 17.03 56.00
CA LYS A 3 -26.20 17.89 54.90
C LYS A 3 -26.86 17.40 53.59
N PRO A 4 -27.70 18.20 52.90
CA PRO A 4 -28.33 17.76 51.67
C PRO A 4 -27.38 18.03 50.49
N HIS A 5 -26.37 17.18 50.32
CA HIS A 5 -25.41 17.31 49.21
C HIS A 5 -25.56 16.22 48.13
N ASN A 6 -26.52 15.30 48.30
CA ASN A 6 -26.59 14.08 47.48
C ASN A 6 -27.61 14.16 46.32
N SER A 7 -28.60 15.07 46.34
CA SER A 7 -29.65 15.07 45.29
C SER A 7 -29.25 15.85 44.03
N ILE A 8 -28.34 16.81 44.15
CA ILE A 8 -27.87 17.65 43.03
C ILE A 8 -26.89 16.86 42.15
N THR A 9 -25.95 16.14 42.77
CA THR A 9 -24.97 15.29 42.06
C THR A 9 -25.64 14.14 41.30
N ILE A 10 -26.68 13.53 41.87
CA ILE A 10 -27.46 12.46 41.22
C ILE A 10 -28.22 12.98 39.99
N ARG A 11 -28.83 14.18 40.05
CA ARG A 11 -29.53 14.77 38.89
C ARG A 11 -28.57 15.14 37.76
N HIS A 12 -27.36 15.58 38.07
CA HIS A 12 -26.36 15.85 37.03
C HIS A 12 -25.84 14.55 36.41
N LEU A 13 -25.63 13.50 37.20
CA LEU A 13 -25.18 12.20 36.71
C LEU A 13 -26.19 11.57 35.74
N THR A 14 -27.49 11.64 36.04
CA THR A 14 -28.54 11.14 35.12
C THR A 14 -28.61 11.96 33.83
N LEU A 15 -28.42 13.28 33.92
CA LEU A 15 -28.45 14.18 32.76
C LEU A 15 -27.25 13.93 31.83
N TYR A 16 -26.05 13.75 32.37
CA TYR A 16 -24.86 13.38 31.59
C TYR A 16 -24.97 11.98 30.98
N SER A 17 -25.55 11.01 31.68
CA SER A 17 -25.80 9.67 31.14
C SER A 17 -26.77 9.71 29.95
N CYS A 18 -27.84 10.50 30.02
CA CYS A 18 -28.76 10.69 28.90
C CYS A 18 -28.08 11.40 27.71
N LEU A 19 -27.22 12.39 27.97
CA LEU A 19 -26.49 13.10 26.92
C LEU A 19 -25.51 12.16 26.19
N LEU A 20 -24.81 11.29 26.93
CA LEU A 20 -23.90 10.30 26.33
C LEU A 20 -24.64 9.27 25.47
N LEU A 21 -25.82 8.80 25.91
CA LEU A 21 -26.64 7.86 25.13
C LEU A 21 -27.16 8.45 23.80
N ALA A 22 -27.43 9.76 23.73
CA ALA A 22 -27.92 10.42 22.52
C ALA A 22 -26.85 10.56 21.42
N ILE A 23 -25.56 10.58 21.78
CA ILE A 23 -24.46 10.77 20.82
C ILE A 23 -24.19 9.49 20.00
N LEU A 24 -24.51 8.31 20.55
CA LEU A 24 -24.26 7.02 19.88
C LEU A 24 -25.32 6.63 18.83
N SER A 25 -26.44 7.34 18.71
CA SER A 25 -27.53 6.96 17.79
C SER A 25 -27.46 7.60 16.40
N THR A 26 -26.39 8.30 16.04
CA THR A 26 -26.23 8.86 14.68
C THR A 26 -25.67 7.80 13.73
N GLY A 27 -26.47 6.77 13.45
CA GLY A 27 -26.18 5.79 12.41
C GLY A 27 -26.65 6.29 11.05
N CYS A 28 -25.74 6.52 10.11
CA CYS A 28 -26.11 6.73 8.71
C CYS A 28 -26.64 5.42 8.13
N ALA A 29 -27.94 5.33 7.87
CA ALA A 29 -28.51 4.25 7.08
C ALA A 29 -28.13 4.49 5.60
N MET A 30 -27.09 3.81 5.13
CA MET A 30 -26.77 3.77 3.70
C MET A 30 -27.83 2.89 3.03
N SER A 31 -28.78 3.52 2.32
CA SER A 31 -29.71 2.78 1.45
C SER A 31 -28.90 2.13 0.33
N THR A 32 -28.63 0.83 0.48
CA THR A 32 -28.18 -0.01 -0.62
C THR A 32 -29.37 -0.22 -1.55
N VAL A 33 -29.42 0.54 -2.66
CA VAL A 33 -30.27 0.18 -3.80
C VAL A 33 -29.79 -1.19 -4.26
N ALA A 34 -30.66 -2.20 -4.16
CA ALA A 34 -30.41 -3.52 -4.69
C ALA A 34 -30.11 -3.39 -6.20
N PRO A 35 -29.00 -3.94 -6.71
CA PRO A 35 -28.81 -4.04 -8.14
C PRO A 35 -30.00 -4.80 -8.74
N ALA A 36 -30.60 -4.25 -9.79
CA ALA A 36 -31.62 -4.97 -10.54
C ALA A 36 -31.08 -6.35 -10.93
N PRO A 37 -31.90 -7.42 -10.89
CA PRO A 37 -31.45 -8.75 -11.28
C PRO A 37 -30.97 -8.68 -12.73
N ASN A 38 -29.66 -8.88 -12.88
CA ASN A 38 -29.01 -9.16 -14.15
C ASN A 38 -29.57 -10.48 -14.66
N VAL A 39 -30.63 -10.39 -15.48
CA VAL A 39 -31.10 -11.48 -16.31
C VAL A 39 -29.87 -12.02 -17.06
N PRO A 40 -29.55 -13.33 -16.98
CA PRO A 40 -28.49 -13.92 -17.76
C PRO A 40 -28.85 -13.76 -19.25
N GLY A 41 -28.37 -12.68 -19.86
CA GLY A 41 -28.33 -12.55 -21.29
C GLY A 41 -27.48 -13.71 -21.80
N THR A 42 -28.09 -14.54 -22.64
CA THR A 42 -27.44 -15.59 -23.42
C THR A 42 -26.04 -15.14 -23.82
N ALA A 43 -25.03 -15.93 -23.47
CA ALA A 43 -23.65 -15.70 -23.87
C ALA A 43 -23.59 -15.72 -25.41
N ALA A 44 -23.82 -14.57 -26.01
CA ALA A 44 -23.51 -14.31 -27.40
C ALA A 44 -21.98 -14.34 -27.46
N ASN A 45 -21.43 -15.32 -28.18
CA ASN A 45 -20.02 -15.42 -28.48
C ASN A 45 -19.50 -14.03 -28.88
N SER A 46 -18.74 -13.40 -27.98
CA SER A 46 -18.24 -12.04 -28.18
C SER A 46 -17.41 -12.05 -29.46
N ALA A 47 -17.84 -11.27 -30.44
CA ALA A 47 -17.04 -11.01 -31.63
C ALA A 47 -15.65 -10.49 -31.20
N PRO A 48 -14.57 -10.82 -31.92
CA PRO A 48 -13.24 -10.31 -31.61
C PRO A 48 -13.28 -8.78 -31.50
N LEU A 49 -12.85 -8.26 -30.35
CA LEU A 49 -12.78 -6.83 -30.13
C LEU A 49 -11.78 -6.23 -31.13
N PRO A 50 -12.12 -5.12 -31.82
CA PRO A 50 -11.16 -4.39 -32.65
C PRO A 50 -9.92 -4.03 -31.84
N GLY A 51 -8.73 -4.09 -32.45
CA GLY A 51 -7.45 -3.86 -31.75
C GLY A 51 -7.33 -2.50 -31.04
N ASP A 52 -8.11 -1.50 -31.47
CA ASP A 52 -8.13 -0.15 -30.90
C ASP A 52 -9.31 0.08 -29.92
N TRP A 53 -10.00 -0.97 -29.50
CA TRP A 53 -11.12 -0.87 -28.57
C TRP A 53 -10.63 -0.69 -27.12
N ILE A 54 -10.82 0.51 -26.57
CA ILE A 54 -10.52 0.84 -25.16
C ILE A 54 -11.79 0.60 -24.33
N PRO A 55 -11.81 -0.42 -23.45
CA PRO A 55 -12.99 -0.72 -22.65
C PRO A 55 -13.21 0.40 -21.61
N ILE A 56 -14.43 0.94 -21.53
CA ILE A 56 -14.77 2.04 -20.62
C ILE A 56 -16.00 1.71 -19.76
N ALA A 57 -15.94 2.06 -18.47
CA ALA A 57 -17.09 2.11 -17.58
C ALA A 57 -17.62 3.54 -17.47
N ARG A 58 -18.95 3.70 -17.55
CA ARG A 58 -19.62 4.98 -17.33
C ARG A 58 -20.13 5.07 -15.91
N TYR A 59 -19.67 6.06 -15.16
CA TYR A 59 -20.21 6.41 -13.84
C TYR A 59 -20.98 7.73 -13.95
N GLY A 60 -22.30 7.68 -13.79
CA GLY A 60 -23.16 8.85 -14.01
C GLY A 60 -23.11 9.36 -15.45
N ARG A 61 -23.26 10.68 -15.62
CA ARG A 61 -23.35 11.31 -16.96
C ARG A 61 -22.04 11.88 -17.49
N TYR A 62 -21.03 12.07 -16.64
CA TYR A 62 -19.81 12.80 -17.00
C TYR A 62 -18.52 12.05 -16.68
N THR A 63 -18.59 10.88 -16.03
CA THR A 63 -17.39 10.13 -15.64
C THR A 63 -17.27 8.90 -16.52
N LEU A 64 -16.18 8.84 -17.28
CA LEU A 64 -15.73 7.67 -18.01
C LEU A 64 -14.43 7.19 -17.34
N VAL A 65 -14.37 5.91 -17.01
CA VAL A 65 -13.17 5.28 -16.45
C VAL A 65 -12.75 4.19 -17.41
N GLU A 66 -11.50 4.24 -17.84
CA GLU A 66 -10.91 3.18 -18.63
C GLU A 66 -10.77 1.91 -17.77
N LEU A 67 -11.22 0.78 -18.30
CA LEU A 67 -11.15 -0.54 -17.68
C LEU A 67 -9.82 -1.22 -18.05
N ALA A 68 -8.72 -0.48 -17.94
CA ALA A 68 -7.37 -1.00 -18.07
C ALA A 68 -6.73 -1.07 -16.68
N PRO A 69 -5.89 -2.10 -16.41
CA PRO A 69 -5.11 -2.14 -15.18
C PRO A 69 -4.17 -0.93 -15.11
N GLN A 70 -4.02 -0.31 -13.94
CA GLN A 70 -3.07 0.79 -13.79
C GLN A 70 -1.62 0.29 -13.99
N ALA A 71 -0.71 1.16 -14.41
CA ALA A 71 0.69 0.79 -14.65
C ALA A 71 1.34 0.10 -13.43
N ALA A 72 1.06 0.58 -12.21
CA ALA A 72 1.52 -0.01 -10.96
C ALA A 72 0.93 -1.40 -10.65
N GLN A 73 -0.22 -1.75 -11.25
CA GLN A 73 -0.81 -3.08 -11.13
C GLN A 73 -0.21 -4.07 -12.12
N GLN A 74 0.24 -3.58 -13.28
CA GLN A 74 0.91 -4.38 -14.31
C GLN A 74 2.37 -4.60 -13.95
N ASN A 75 3.05 -3.54 -13.50
CA ASN A 75 4.40 -3.56 -12.99
C ASN A 75 4.40 -3.15 -11.52
N LEU A 76 4.51 -4.15 -10.65
CA LEU A 76 4.46 -3.96 -9.20
C LEU A 76 5.65 -3.14 -8.66
N LEU A 77 6.75 -3.01 -9.40
CA LEU A 77 7.85 -2.10 -9.01
C LEU A 77 7.50 -0.62 -9.17
N LEU A 78 6.45 -0.30 -9.93
CA LEU A 78 5.90 1.05 -10.07
C LEU A 78 4.82 1.36 -9.03
N GLN A 79 4.63 0.51 -8.02
CA GLN A 79 3.75 0.85 -6.91
C GLN A 79 4.37 1.95 -6.05
N VAL A 80 3.53 2.88 -5.59
CA VAL A 80 3.97 3.93 -4.66
C VAL A 80 3.98 3.36 -3.25
N VAL A 81 5.13 3.43 -2.59
CA VAL A 81 5.31 3.01 -1.20
C VAL A 81 5.69 4.21 -0.35
N ASP A 82 5.27 4.18 0.92
CA ASP A 82 5.66 5.11 1.97
C ASP A 82 6.14 4.24 3.15
N VAL A 83 7.43 4.33 3.47
CA VAL A 83 8.15 3.35 4.28
C VAL A 83 8.63 3.99 5.56
N SER A 84 8.28 3.36 6.68
CA SER A 84 8.82 3.68 8.01
C SER A 84 9.39 2.40 8.61
N ILE A 85 10.71 2.23 8.52
CA ILE A 85 11.40 1.04 9.00
C ILE A 85 11.37 1.04 10.54
N PRO A 86 10.72 0.05 11.19
CA PRO A 86 10.71 -0.06 12.63
C PRO A 86 12.03 -0.64 13.12
N GLY A 87 12.55 -0.11 14.24
CA GLY A 87 13.70 -0.68 14.91
C GLY A 87 14.60 0.36 15.54
N THR A 88 15.37 -0.09 16.52
CA THR A 88 16.49 0.68 17.07
C THR A 88 17.77 0.19 16.40
N PRO A 89 18.62 1.08 15.88
CA PRO A 89 19.92 0.70 15.33
C PRO A 89 20.74 -0.16 16.31
N PRO A 90 21.63 -1.03 15.80
CA PRO A 90 22.05 -1.13 14.40
C PRO A 90 21.04 -1.93 13.55
N LEU A 91 20.63 -1.36 12.42
CA LEU A 91 19.89 -2.04 11.36
C LEU A 91 20.81 -2.16 10.14
N SER A 92 20.66 -3.24 9.38
CA SER A 92 21.39 -3.44 8.14
C SER A 92 20.59 -2.97 6.93
N VAL A 93 21.27 -2.77 5.79
CA VAL A 93 20.59 -2.52 4.52
C VAL A 93 19.69 -3.70 4.13
N GLU A 94 20.11 -4.93 4.44
CA GLU A 94 19.29 -6.13 4.26
C GLU A 94 17.96 -6.05 5.01
N ASP A 95 17.98 -5.65 6.29
CA ASP A 95 16.78 -5.47 7.11
C ASP A 95 15.84 -4.42 6.47
N GLY A 96 16.41 -3.33 5.98
CA GLY A 96 15.68 -2.28 5.28
C GLY A 96 15.03 -2.77 3.99
N LEU A 97 15.77 -3.50 3.15
CA LEU A 97 15.27 -4.07 1.90
C LEU A 97 14.17 -5.11 2.16
N ARG A 98 14.40 -6.05 3.10
CA ARG A 98 13.39 -7.03 3.51
C ARG A 98 12.14 -6.35 4.05
N HIS A 99 12.27 -5.23 4.76
CA HIS A 99 11.13 -4.45 5.25
C HIS A 99 10.35 -3.77 4.12
N VAL A 100 11.03 -3.09 3.20
CA VAL A 100 10.42 -2.41 2.04
C VAL A 100 9.62 -3.38 1.17
N LEU A 101 10.14 -4.60 0.97
CA LEU A 101 9.51 -5.60 0.12
C LEU A 101 8.26 -6.24 0.75
N GLN A 102 7.96 -5.99 2.02
CA GLN A 102 6.77 -6.52 2.66
C GLN A 102 5.50 -6.07 1.94
N ARG A 103 4.69 -7.05 1.51
CA ARG A 103 3.42 -6.86 0.76
C ARG A 103 3.59 -6.26 -0.64
N SER A 104 4.83 -6.11 -1.14
CA SER A 104 5.09 -5.64 -2.50
C SER A 104 4.78 -6.71 -3.57
N GLY A 105 4.84 -7.99 -3.17
CA GLY A 105 4.77 -9.14 -4.06
C GLY A 105 6.13 -9.65 -4.54
N TYR A 106 7.23 -8.94 -4.22
CA TYR A 106 8.61 -9.37 -4.46
C TYR A 106 9.31 -9.82 -3.17
N SER A 107 10.32 -10.69 -3.31
CA SER A 107 11.28 -11.07 -2.27
C SER A 107 12.72 -10.75 -2.67
N LEU A 108 13.63 -10.72 -1.69
CA LEU A 108 15.07 -10.68 -1.97
C LEU A 108 15.56 -12.06 -2.41
N CYS A 109 16.53 -12.08 -3.32
CA CYS A 109 17.23 -13.30 -3.70
C CYS A 109 18.05 -13.81 -2.50
N ASP A 110 17.80 -15.05 -2.06
CA ASP A 110 18.35 -15.58 -0.80
C ASP A 110 19.83 -16.04 -0.88
N ASP A 111 20.46 -16.08 -2.06
CA ASP A 111 21.79 -16.67 -2.25
C ASP A 111 22.67 -15.97 -3.31
N ASP A 112 22.60 -14.65 -3.44
CA ASP A 112 23.48 -13.92 -4.36
C ASP A 112 24.75 -13.43 -3.67
N LEU A 113 25.86 -14.15 -3.88
CA LEU A 113 27.19 -13.78 -3.37
C LEU A 113 27.61 -12.36 -3.78
N ASN A 114 27.11 -11.86 -4.92
CA ASN A 114 27.42 -10.51 -5.37
C ASN A 114 26.83 -9.44 -4.45
N SER A 115 25.69 -9.74 -3.83
CA SER A 115 24.91 -8.82 -2.99
C SER A 115 25.31 -8.84 -1.51
N THR A 116 26.05 -9.86 -1.06
CA THR A 116 26.49 -10.02 0.33
C THR A 116 27.20 -8.77 0.90
N PRO A 117 28.08 -8.06 0.16
CA PRO A 117 28.71 -6.83 0.64
C PRO A 117 27.72 -5.69 0.89
N LEU A 118 26.62 -5.59 0.13
CA LEU A 118 25.58 -4.58 0.30
C LEU A 118 24.78 -4.84 1.58
N TYR A 119 24.34 -6.08 1.75
CA TYR A 119 23.40 -6.48 2.81
C TYR A 119 23.95 -6.23 4.21
N GLY A 120 25.25 -6.44 4.42
CA GLY A 120 25.92 -6.17 5.70
C GLY A 120 26.19 -4.70 6.02
N LEU A 121 25.92 -3.76 5.11
CA LEU A 121 26.15 -2.34 5.38
C LEU A 121 25.15 -1.81 6.44
N PRO A 122 25.57 -0.85 7.28
CA PRO A 122 24.66 -0.21 8.22
C PRO A 122 23.63 0.63 7.47
N LEU A 123 22.36 0.52 7.88
CA LEU A 123 21.28 1.31 7.34
C LEU A 123 21.42 2.79 7.76
N PRO A 124 21.55 3.74 6.82
CA PRO A 124 21.65 5.16 7.15
C PRO A 124 20.38 5.67 7.84
N ALA A 125 20.53 6.58 8.81
CA ALA A 125 19.40 7.17 9.52
C ALA A 125 18.38 7.86 8.59
N ALA A 126 18.86 8.43 7.47
CA ALA A 126 18.00 9.03 6.45
C ALA A 126 17.08 8.02 5.75
N HIS A 127 17.43 6.73 5.73
CA HIS A 127 16.65 5.68 5.07
C HIS A 127 15.59 5.06 5.97
N LEU A 128 15.53 5.42 7.27
CA LEU A 128 14.50 4.92 8.19
C LEU A 128 13.09 5.40 7.81
N ARG A 129 13.00 6.54 7.12
CA ARG A 129 11.75 7.11 6.62
C ARG A 129 11.94 7.52 5.17
N LEU A 130 11.29 6.80 4.28
CA LEU A 130 11.28 7.09 2.85
C LEU A 130 9.82 7.42 2.50
N GLY A 131 9.60 8.64 2.00
CA GLY A 131 8.26 9.12 1.68
C GLY A 131 7.67 8.46 0.44
N PRO A 132 6.53 8.98 -0.06
CA PRO A 132 5.87 8.43 -1.23
C PRO A 132 6.79 8.44 -2.46
N MET A 133 7.22 7.26 -2.90
CA MET A 133 8.03 7.08 -4.10
C MET A 133 7.81 5.67 -4.68
N PHE A 134 8.25 5.43 -5.91
CA PHE A 134 8.10 4.10 -6.51
C PHE A 134 8.97 3.06 -5.81
N LEU A 135 8.46 1.85 -5.66
CA LEU A 135 9.20 0.74 -5.06
C LEU A 135 10.57 0.53 -5.71
N HIS A 136 10.62 0.56 -7.04
CA HIS A 136 11.88 0.52 -7.80
C HIS A 136 12.90 1.54 -7.29
N ASP A 137 12.48 2.79 -7.12
CA ASP A 137 13.35 3.88 -6.72
C ASP A 137 13.76 3.75 -5.25
N VAL A 138 12.90 3.20 -4.38
CA VAL A 138 13.24 2.90 -2.99
C VAL A 138 14.38 1.89 -2.94
N LEU A 139 14.26 0.81 -3.70
CA LEU A 139 15.24 -0.26 -3.74
C LEU A 139 16.61 0.26 -4.19
N LEU A 140 16.65 1.09 -5.24
CA LEU A 140 17.88 1.75 -5.69
C LEU A 140 18.41 2.78 -4.68
N THR A 141 17.54 3.49 -3.97
CA THR A 141 17.93 4.45 -2.93
C THR A 141 18.59 3.73 -1.74
N LEU A 142 18.04 2.58 -1.33
CA LEU A 142 18.61 1.75 -0.27
C LEU A 142 19.94 1.11 -0.68
N ALA A 143 20.05 0.66 -1.93
CA ALA A 143 21.27 0.04 -2.45
C ALA A 143 22.40 1.05 -2.68
N GLY A 144 22.06 2.23 -3.20
CA GLY A 144 23.01 3.28 -3.57
C GLY A 144 23.56 3.13 -4.99
N PRO A 145 24.34 4.12 -5.47
CA PRO A 145 24.71 4.27 -6.88
C PRO A 145 25.73 3.24 -7.39
N ALA A 146 26.43 2.57 -6.49
CA ALA A 146 27.42 1.53 -6.81
C ALA A 146 26.77 0.19 -7.19
N TRP A 147 25.44 0.09 -7.11
CA TRP A 147 24.68 -1.13 -7.31
C TRP A 147 23.66 -0.97 -8.45
N GLU A 148 23.37 -2.09 -9.10
CA GLU A 148 22.32 -2.22 -10.10
C GLU A 148 21.28 -3.22 -9.59
N LEU A 149 20.00 -2.90 -9.84
CA LEU A 149 18.87 -3.75 -9.48
C LEU A 149 18.58 -4.74 -10.61
N GLN A 150 18.64 -6.03 -10.30
CA GLN A 150 18.20 -7.11 -11.18
C GLN A 150 16.85 -7.62 -10.72
N VAL A 151 15.92 -7.83 -11.65
CA VAL A 151 14.54 -8.22 -11.36
C VAL A 151 14.22 -9.50 -12.11
N ASP A 152 13.81 -10.53 -11.37
CA ASP A 152 13.17 -11.72 -11.94
C ASP A 152 11.67 -11.65 -11.69
N ASP A 153 10.89 -11.21 -12.68
CA ASP A 153 9.43 -11.13 -12.59
C ASP A 153 8.75 -12.51 -12.53
N ARG A 154 9.44 -13.59 -12.93
CA ARG A 154 8.91 -14.96 -12.90
C ARG A 154 8.99 -15.52 -11.49
N ALA A 155 10.15 -15.39 -10.85
CA ALA A 155 10.33 -15.76 -9.45
C ALA A 155 9.76 -14.72 -8.47
N ARG A 156 9.54 -13.50 -8.96
CA ARG A 156 9.25 -12.29 -8.17
C ARG A 156 10.34 -12.01 -7.16
N GLU A 157 11.57 -12.00 -7.65
CA GLU A 157 12.76 -11.75 -6.85
C GLU A 157 13.49 -10.50 -7.33
N VAL A 158 14.14 -9.81 -6.40
CA VAL A 158 15.04 -8.70 -6.67
C VAL A 158 16.43 -9.00 -6.12
N CYS A 159 17.43 -8.88 -6.99
CA CYS A 159 18.84 -9.06 -6.63
C CYS A 159 19.63 -7.78 -6.91
N PHE A 160 20.83 -7.68 -6.35
CA PHE A 160 21.73 -6.54 -6.57
C PHE A 160 23.09 -7.01 -7.05
N THR A 161 23.54 -6.40 -8.14
CA THR A 161 24.88 -6.62 -8.69
C THR A 161 25.70 -5.33 -8.60
N PRO A 162 27.00 -5.40 -8.29
CA PRO A 162 27.87 -4.23 -8.39
C PRO A 162 27.81 -3.66 -9.80
N ARG A 163 27.66 -2.33 -9.91
CA ARG A 163 27.79 -1.64 -11.19
C ARG A 163 29.22 -1.82 -11.67
N LEU A 164 29.39 -2.41 -12.85
CA LEU A 164 30.70 -2.42 -13.49
C LEU A 164 31.02 -0.97 -13.87
N GLU A 165 32.03 -0.38 -13.22
CA GLU A 165 32.45 0.98 -13.56
C GLU A 165 32.94 0.96 -15.01
N ALA A 166 32.19 1.61 -15.90
CA ALA A 166 32.60 1.80 -17.28
C ALA A 166 33.87 2.65 -17.24
N LEU A 167 35.02 2.00 -17.42
CA LEU A 167 36.30 2.68 -17.59
C LEU A 167 36.16 3.71 -18.72
N PRO A 168 36.53 4.99 -18.48
CA PRO A 168 36.50 6.03 -19.51
C PRO A 168 37.50 5.77 -20.64
#